data_AF-A0A136H6J1-F1
#
_entry.id   AF-A0A136H6J1-F1
#
_cell.length_a   1.000
_cell.length_b   1.000
_cell.length_c   1.000
_cell.angle_alpha   90.00
_cell.angle_beta   90.00
_cell.angle_gamma   90.00
#
_symmetry.space_group_name_H-M   'P 1'
#
loop_
_entity.id
_entity.type
_entity.pdbx_description
1 polymer ?
#
loop_
_entity_poly.entity_id
_entity_poly.type
_entity_poly.pdbx_seq_one_letter_code
_entity_poly.pdbx_strand_id
1 'polypeptide(L)'
;MTILFLISDLFLLICALLLARRSYTISEQKDQLACMVISLASVFIACSAASALLIQQPNQDLQTLRRMLENLAFFAGIPFIASAFIDIAWKGKWSKPAWGRWLLALFALFEVTRRADFGVQYSQIMATITVIALFVSFIKTPSPLARVYGIAASLFFAASVLAFSQGSLIPFLQNSVYGHILLGIALLLLSRTLQKSTL
;
A
#
# COMPACT_ATOMS: atom_id res chain seq x y z
N MET A 1 -0.31 19.14 16.80
CA MET A 1 -0.42 18.68 15.39
C MET A 1 0.07 19.80 14.50
N THR A 2 1.12 19.57 13.71
CA THR A 2 1.66 20.59 12.80
C THR A 2 0.87 20.60 11.49
N ILE A 3 0.70 21.76 10.87
CA ILE A 3 0.00 21.91 9.57
C ILE A 3 0.57 20.95 8.51
N LEU A 4 1.89 20.72 8.56
CA LEU A 4 2.60 19.81 7.68
C LEU A 4 2.10 18.35 7.77
N PHE A 5 1.76 17.88 8.98
CA PHE A 5 1.21 16.54 9.18
C PHE A 5 -0.14 16.38 8.46
N LEU A 6 -1.05 17.32 8.68
CA LEU A 6 -2.37 17.33 8.02
C LEU A 6 -2.26 17.39 6.49
N ILE A 7 -1.35 18.20 5.97
CA ILE A 7 -1.12 18.28 4.51
C ILE A 7 -0.60 16.94 3.97
N SER A 8 0.32 16.27 4.69
CA SER A 8 0.86 14.98 4.25
C SER A 8 -0.20 13.87 4.23
N ASP A 9 -1.08 13.82 5.22
CA ASP A 9 -2.19 12.85 5.27
C ASP A 9 -3.24 13.15 4.20
N LEU A 10 -3.58 14.42 3.98
CA LEU A 10 -4.50 14.83 2.92
C LEU A 10 -3.94 14.46 1.54
N PHE A 11 -2.65 14.67 1.32
CA PHE A 11 -1.98 14.27 0.08
C PHE A 11 -2.02 12.75 -0.11
N LEU A 12 -1.67 11.96 0.92
CA LEU A 12 -1.74 10.51 0.88
C LEU A 12 -3.17 10.01 0.58
N LEU A 13 -4.17 10.59 1.25
CA LEU A 13 -5.59 10.29 1.05
C LEU A 13 -5.98 10.49 -0.41
N ILE A 14 -5.66 11.65 -0.99
CA ILE A 14 -5.98 11.97 -2.39
C ILE A 14 -5.29 10.98 -3.33
N CYS A 15 -4.00 10.72 -3.15
CA CYS A 15 -3.25 9.80 -4.01
C CYS A 15 -3.78 8.36 -3.92
N ALA A 16 -4.15 7.89 -2.73
CA ALA A 16 -4.76 6.58 -2.52
C ALA A 16 -6.12 6.48 -3.21
N LEU A 17 -6.98 7.49 -3.08
CA LEU A 17 -8.29 7.53 -3.76
C LEU A 17 -8.16 7.61 -5.29
N LEU A 18 -7.14 8.32 -5.80
CA LEU A 18 -6.87 8.38 -7.23
C LEU A 18 -6.46 7.01 -7.79
N LEU A 19 -5.57 6.29 -7.09
CA LEU A 19 -5.21 4.92 -7.46
C LEU A 19 -6.43 3.99 -7.37
N ALA A 20 -7.23 4.11 -6.31
CA ALA A 20 -8.44 3.32 -6.12
C ALA A 20 -9.43 3.51 -7.28
N ARG A 21 -9.82 4.75 -7.55
CA ARG A 21 -10.73 5.10 -8.65
C ARG A 21 -10.23 4.53 -9.98
N ARG A 22 -8.96 4.74 -10.29
CA ARG A 22 -8.39 4.34 -11.58
C ARG A 22 -8.31 2.82 -11.74
N SER A 23 -7.87 2.12 -10.71
CA SER A 23 -7.81 0.66 -10.73
C SER A 23 -9.20 0.04 -10.80
N TYR A 24 -10.19 0.60 -10.09
CA TYR A 24 -11.58 0.19 -10.20
C TYR A 24 -12.15 0.34 -11.62
N THR A 25 -11.97 1.51 -12.25
CA THR A 25 -12.44 1.73 -13.64
C THR A 25 -11.84 0.73 -14.63
N ILE A 26 -10.57 0.34 -14.45
CA ILE A 26 -9.91 -0.65 -15.32
C ILE A 26 -10.44 -2.05 -15.03
N SER A 27 -10.69 -2.37 -13.77
CA SER A 27 -11.29 -3.64 -13.37
C SER A 27 -12.66 -3.84 -14.02
N GLU A 28 -13.52 -2.81 -14.06
CA GLU A 28 -14.83 -2.91 -14.72
C GLU A 28 -14.70 -3.10 -16.23
N GLN A 29 -13.72 -2.45 -16.86
CA GLN A 29 -13.55 -2.50 -18.32
C GLN A 29 -12.92 -3.81 -18.81
N LYS A 30 -12.01 -4.42 -18.04
CA LYS A 30 -11.21 -5.58 -18.46
C LYS A 30 -11.47 -6.86 -17.64
N ASP A 31 -12.44 -6.83 -16.72
CA ASP A 31 -12.72 -7.89 -15.73
C ASP A 31 -11.46 -8.39 -15.01
N GLN A 32 -10.58 -7.45 -14.66
CA GLN A 32 -9.26 -7.77 -14.11
C GLN A 32 -9.28 -7.68 -12.58
N LEU A 33 -9.41 -8.82 -11.91
CA LEU A 33 -9.52 -8.91 -10.45
C LEU A 33 -8.35 -8.28 -9.69
N ALA A 34 -7.13 -8.36 -10.22
CA ALA A 34 -5.97 -7.71 -9.60
C ALA A 34 -6.16 -6.18 -9.49
N CYS A 35 -6.84 -5.55 -10.45
CA CYS A 35 -7.14 -4.12 -10.39
C CYS A 35 -8.20 -3.82 -9.32
N MET A 36 -9.20 -4.68 -9.14
CA MET A 36 -10.14 -4.56 -8.02
C MET A 36 -9.43 -4.67 -6.66
N VAL A 37 -8.46 -5.57 -6.56
CA VAL A 37 -7.62 -5.77 -5.36
C VAL A 37 -6.78 -4.53 -5.05
N ILE A 38 -6.15 -3.93 -6.06
CA ILE A 38 -5.43 -2.65 -5.91
C ILE A 38 -6.38 -1.57 -5.39
N SER A 39 -7.62 -1.52 -5.91
CA SER A 39 -8.60 -0.55 -5.46
C SER A 39 -8.94 -0.73 -3.98
N LEU A 40 -9.26 -1.95 -3.57
CA LEU A 40 -9.59 -2.27 -2.18
C LEU A 40 -8.42 -1.94 -1.24
N ALA A 41 -7.21 -2.34 -1.61
CA ALA A 41 -6.01 -2.06 -0.83
C ALA A 41 -5.72 -0.56 -0.72
N SER A 42 -5.97 0.21 -1.79
CA SER A 42 -5.83 1.66 -1.78
C SER A 42 -6.88 2.33 -0.88
N VAL A 43 -8.09 1.77 -0.78
CA VAL A 43 -9.11 2.24 0.17
C VAL A 43 -8.66 2.02 1.61
N PHE A 44 -7.96 0.93 1.93
CA PHE A 44 -7.40 0.74 3.28
C PHE A 44 -6.40 1.84 3.65
N ILE A 45 -5.51 2.21 2.72
CA ILE A 45 -4.56 3.32 2.91
C ILE A 45 -5.31 4.65 3.05
N ALA A 46 -6.33 4.89 2.23
CA ALA A 46 -7.16 6.08 2.31
C ALA A 46 -7.88 6.19 3.67
N CYS A 47 -8.46 5.10 4.19
CA CYS A 47 -9.10 5.09 5.50
C CYS A 47 -8.10 5.38 6.63
N SER A 48 -6.87 4.87 6.54
CA SER A 48 -5.80 5.20 7.49
C SER A 48 -5.44 6.68 7.46
N ALA A 49 -5.31 7.28 6.28
CA ALA A 49 -5.03 8.72 6.16
C ALA A 49 -6.20 9.58 6.64
N ALA A 50 -7.44 9.18 6.32
CA ALA A 50 -8.65 9.87 6.78
C ALA A 50 -8.81 9.81 8.30
N SER A 51 -8.46 8.68 8.94
CA SER A 51 -8.53 8.56 10.39
C SER A 51 -7.56 9.51 11.09
N ALA A 52 -6.36 9.73 10.54
CA ALA A 52 -5.40 10.71 11.06
C ALA A 52 -5.93 12.16 10.98
N LEU A 53 -6.72 12.48 9.95
CA LEU A 53 -7.33 13.81 9.76
C LEU A 53 -8.55 14.04 10.67
N LEU A 54 -9.41 13.02 10.82
CA LEU A 54 -10.71 13.13 11.48
C LEU A 54 -10.66 12.81 12.98
N ILE A 55 -9.80 11.87 13.38
CA ILE A 55 -9.69 11.41 14.77
C ILE A 55 -8.59 12.19 15.47
N GLN A 56 -8.96 13.34 16.01
CA GLN A 56 -8.05 14.21 16.78
C GLN A 56 -8.31 14.17 18.28
N GLN A 57 -9.50 13.72 18.69
CA GLN A 57 -9.90 13.70 20.10
C GLN A 57 -9.26 12.52 20.86
N PRO A 58 -8.94 12.69 22.16
CA PRO A 58 -8.33 11.66 22.99
C PRO A 58 -9.33 10.58 23.46
N ASN A 59 -10.35 10.27 22.66
CA ASN A 59 -11.26 9.18 22.95
C ASN A 59 -10.56 7.83 22.68
N GLN A 60 -10.49 6.97 23.69
CA GLN A 60 -9.80 5.68 23.65
C GLN A 60 -10.32 4.75 22.52
N ASP A 61 -11.62 4.75 22.27
CA ASP A 61 -12.22 3.90 21.22
C ASP A 61 -11.80 4.39 19.83
N LEU A 62 -11.79 5.72 19.63
CA LEU A 62 -11.38 6.33 18.37
C LEU A 62 -9.88 6.14 18.12
N GLN A 63 -9.04 6.22 19.14
CA GLN A 63 -7.61 5.93 19.02
C GLN A 63 -7.35 4.46 18.68
N THR A 64 -8.14 3.55 19.24
CA THR A 64 -8.08 2.13 18.91
C THR A 64 -8.46 1.90 17.45
N LEU A 65 -9.55 2.52 16.97
CA LEU A 65 -9.95 2.47 15.57
C LEU A 65 -8.87 3.01 14.64
N ARG A 66 -8.26 4.15 14.97
CA ARG A 66 -7.14 4.73 14.21
C ARG A 66 -6.00 3.72 14.07
N ARG A 67 -5.56 3.12 15.16
CA ARG A 67 -4.48 2.10 15.14
C ARG A 67 -4.86 0.87 14.31
N MET A 68 -6.12 0.44 14.36
CA MET A 68 -6.60 -0.66 13.52
C MET A 68 -6.52 -0.32 12.04
N LEU A 69 -6.88 0.91 11.65
CA LEU A 69 -6.79 1.36 10.26
C LEU A 69 -5.34 1.52 9.78
N GLU A 70 -4.45 2.01 10.63
CA GLU A 70 -3.00 2.07 10.34
C GLU A 70 -2.42 0.67 10.12
N ASN A 71 -2.77 -0.29 10.99
CA ASN A 71 -2.37 -1.69 10.82
C ASN A 71 -2.97 -2.32 9.56
N LEU A 72 -4.23 -2.03 9.26
CA LEU A 72 -4.91 -2.52 8.05
C LEU A 72 -4.20 -2.01 6.79
N ALA A 73 -3.84 -0.74 6.73
CA ALA A 73 -3.09 -0.17 5.62
C ALA A 73 -1.69 -0.78 5.49
N PHE A 74 -0.97 -0.92 6.60
CA PHE A 74 0.43 -1.35 6.60
C PHE A 74 0.62 -2.86 6.36
N PHE A 75 -0.15 -3.70 7.06
CA PHE A 75 0.03 -5.16 7.04
C PHE A 75 -0.83 -5.87 6.00
N ALA A 76 -1.90 -5.25 5.52
CA ALA A 76 -2.72 -5.80 4.46
C ALA A 76 -2.67 -4.94 3.19
N GLY A 77 -2.99 -3.64 3.25
CA GLY A 77 -3.06 -2.78 2.07
C GLY A 77 -1.77 -2.78 1.24
N ILE A 78 -0.64 -2.45 1.87
CA ILE A 78 0.68 -2.36 1.23
C ILE A 78 1.09 -3.69 0.56
N PRO A 79 1.10 -4.85 1.26
CA PRO A 79 1.39 -6.13 0.64
C PRO A 79 0.43 -6.54 -0.47
N PHE A 80 -0.85 -6.19 -0.33
CA PHE A 80 -1.89 -6.59 -1.27
C PHE A 80 -1.78 -5.84 -2.59
N ILE A 81 -1.37 -4.56 -2.56
CA ILE A 81 -0.99 -3.80 -3.76
C ILE A 81 0.16 -4.51 -4.50
N ALA A 82 1.25 -4.85 -3.82
CA ALA A 82 2.39 -5.50 -4.48
C ALA A 82 2.02 -6.88 -5.04
N SER A 83 1.23 -7.66 -4.30
CA SER A 83 0.74 -8.97 -4.76
C SER A 83 -0.08 -8.84 -6.04
N ALA A 84 -0.95 -7.82 -6.14
CA ALA A 84 -1.72 -7.55 -7.33
C ALA A 84 -0.84 -7.12 -8.52
N PHE A 85 0.17 -6.27 -8.31
CA PHE A 85 1.10 -5.92 -9.37
C PHE A 85 1.94 -7.11 -9.85
N ILE A 86 2.31 -8.04 -8.97
CA ILE A 86 2.88 -9.34 -9.35
C ILE A 86 1.91 -10.10 -10.27
N ASP A 87 0.67 -10.28 -9.85
CA ASP A 87 -0.33 -11.02 -10.65
C ASP A 87 -0.49 -10.40 -12.05
N ILE A 88 -0.54 -9.06 -12.13
CA ILE A 88 -0.57 -8.32 -13.40
C ILE A 88 0.67 -8.61 -14.26
N ALA A 89 1.88 -8.48 -13.68
CA ALA A 89 3.13 -8.63 -14.40
C ALA A 89 3.41 -10.07 -14.87
N TRP A 90 2.95 -11.06 -14.11
CA TRP A 90 3.07 -12.47 -14.45
C TRP A 90 1.89 -13.02 -15.26
N LYS A 91 0.88 -12.20 -15.58
CA LYS A 91 -0.37 -12.64 -16.21
C LYS A 91 -1.03 -13.77 -15.42
N GLY A 92 -0.94 -13.69 -14.09
CA GLY A 92 -1.62 -14.61 -13.19
C GLY A 92 -3.13 -14.48 -13.34
N LYS A 93 -3.83 -15.56 -13.01
CA LYS A 93 -5.29 -15.66 -13.10
C LYS A 93 -5.85 -16.11 -11.76
N TRP A 94 -5.50 -15.37 -10.71
CA TRP A 94 -6.00 -15.66 -9.38
C TRP A 94 -7.51 -15.48 -9.33
N SER A 95 -8.21 -16.50 -8.84
CA SER A 95 -9.66 -16.46 -8.68
C SER A 95 -10.07 -15.54 -7.53
N LYS A 96 -11.32 -15.06 -7.51
CA LYS A 96 -11.85 -14.25 -6.40
C LYS A 96 -11.63 -14.92 -5.03
N PRO A 97 -11.87 -16.24 -4.86
CA PRO A 97 -11.58 -16.93 -3.60
C PRO A 97 -10.09 -16.95 -3.23
N ALA A 98 -9.18 -17.01 -4.20
CA ALA A 98 -7.74 -17.00 -3.93
C ALA A 98 -7.31 -15.67 -3.30
N TRP A 99 -7.80 -14.54 -3.83
CA TRP A 99 -7.56 -13.21 -3.27
C TRP A 99 -8.11 -13.06 -1.85
N GLY A 100 -9.32 -13.58 -1.60
CA GLY A 100 -9.91 -13.59 -0.25
C GLY A 100 -9.09 -14.41 0.75
N ARG A 101 -8.64 -15.61 0.36
CA ARG A 101 -7.78 -16.46 1.20
C ARG A 101 -6.43 -15.82 1.47
N TRP A 102 -5.86 -15.14 0.47
CA TRP A 102 -4.59 -14.42 0.64
C TRP A 102 -4.72 -13.26 1.63
N LEU A 103 -5.80 -12.48 1.53
CA LEU A 103 -6.08 -11.42 2.50
C LEU A 103 -6.25 -11.97 3.93
N LEU A 104 -6.97 -13.09 4.09
CA LEU A 104 -7.09 -13.77 5.38
C LEU A 104 -5.74 -14.28 5.90
N ALA A 105 -4.87 -14.79 5.03
CA ALA A 105 -3.53 -15.22 5.41
C ALA A 105 -2.68 -14.03 5.91
N LEU A 106 -2.77 -12.86 5.28
CA LEU A 106 -2.09 -11.64 5.75
C LEU A 106 -2.56 -11.23 7.15
N PHE A 107 -3.87 -11.29 7.41
CA PHE A 107 -4.41 -11.01 8.74
C PHE A 107 -3.99 -12.04 9.79
N ALA A 108 -4.06 -13.33 9.45
CA ALA A 108 -3.66 -14.40 10.36
C ALA A 108 -2.16 -14.31 10.70
N LEU A 109 -1.31 -14.06 9.71
CA LEU A 109 0.13 -13.94 9.91
C LEU A 109 0.49 -12.73 10.77
N PHE A 110 -0.16 -11.59 10.53
CA PHE A 110 -0.04 -10.43 11.42
C PHE A 110 -0.44 -10.76 12.86
N GLU A 111 -1.60 -11.41 13.08
CA GLU A 111 -2.07 -11.69 14.44
C GLU A 111 -1.19 -12.72 15.16
N VAL A 112 -0.71 -13.75 14.44
CA VAL A 112 0.22 -14.75 15.00
C VAL A 112 1.54 -14.11 15.41
N THR A 113 2.16 -13.32 14.53
CA THR A 113 3.44 -12.65 14.82
C THR A 113 3.32 -11.60 15.92
N ARG A 114 2.18 -10.90 15.97
CA ARG A 114 1.85 -9.97 17.05
C ARG A 114 1.75 -10.65 18.41
N ARG A 115 1.19 -11.87 18.47
CA ARG A 115 1.07 -12.66 19.72
C ARG A 115 2.37 -13.35 20.12
N ALA A 116 3.27 -13.58 19.17
CA ALA A 116 4.57 -14.22 19.40
C ALA A 116 5.71 -13.22 19.71
N ASP A 117 5.39 -11.96 20.00
CA ASP A 117 6.35 -10.86 20.21
C ASP A 117 7.36 -10.66 19.06
N PHE A 118 7.02 -11.12 17.86
CA PHE A 118 7.85 -11.04 16.64
C PHE A 118 7.37 -9.94 15.68
N GLY A 119 6.55 -9.00 16.17
CA GLY A 119 5.88 -8.00 15.34
C GLY A 119 6.83 -7.02 14.63
N VAL A 120 7.95 -6.65 15.27
CA VAL A 120 8.92 -5.71 14.69
C VAL A 120 9.64 -6.34 13.51
N GLN A 121 10.19 -7.55 13.70
CA GLN A 121 10.89 -8.30 12.66
C GLN A 121 9.94 -8.63 11.52
N TYR A 122 8.70 -9.05 11.84
CA TYR A 122 7.68 -9.28 10.83
C TYR A 122 7.41 -8.04 9.98
N SER A 123 7.27 -6.86 10.60
CA SER A 123 7.03 -5.60 9.88
C SER A 123 8.14 -5.28 8.89
N GLN A 124 9.40 -5.45 9.30
CA GLN A 124 10.58 -5.20 8.48
C GLN A 124 10.70 -6.22 7.32
N ILE A 125 10.49 -7.51 7.61
CA ILE A 125 10.51 -8.58 6.61
C ILE A 125 9.40 -8.34 5.58
N MET A 126 8.18 -8.03 6.06
CA MET A 126 7.04 -7.85 5.18
C MET A 126 7.19 -6.61 4.30
N ALA A 127 7.68 -5.50 4.85
CA ALA A 127 8.03 -4.31 4.09
C ALA A 127 9.06 -4.63 2.99
N THR A 128 10.12 -5.36 3.33
CA THR A 128 11.20 -5.73 2.41
C THR A 128 10.68 -6.62 1.28
N ILE A 129 9.94 -7.68 1.62
CA ILE A 129 9.33 -8.57 0.63
C ILE A 129 8.39 -7.79 -0.30
N THR A 130 7.59 -6.88 0.25
CA THR A 130 6.64 -6.06 -0.53
C THR A 130 7.35 -5.15 -1.52
N VAL A 131 8.45 -4.51 -1.11
CA VAL A 131 9.26 -3.66 -1.99
C VAL A 131 9.89 -4.49 -3.11
N ILE A 132 10.47 -5.64 -2.79
CA ILE A 132 11.08 -6.54 -3.77
C ILE A 132 10.02 -7.03 -4.76
N ALA A 133 8.87 -7.48 -4.25
CA ALA A 133 7.73 -7.93 -5.05
C ALA A 133 7.29 -6.87 -6.06
N LEU A 134 7.11 -5.63 -5.59
CA LEU A 134 6.71 -4.50 -6.43
C LEU A 134 7.79 -4.19 -7.48
N PHE A 135 9.06 -4.12 -7.09
CA PHE A 135 10.16 -3.84 -8.00
C PHE A 135 10.30 -4.89 -9.11
N VAL A 136 10.24 -6.18 -8.76
CA VAL A 136 10.34 -7.29 -9.73
C VAL A 136 9.15 -7.28 -10.70
N SER A 137 7.94 -6.94 -10.22
CA SER A 137 6.76 -6.83 -11.09
C SER A 137 6.96 -5.81 -12.23
N PHE A 138 7.64 -4.70 -11.95
CA PHE A 138 7.89 -3.66 -12.95
C PHE A 138 9.07 -3.95 -13.87
N ILE A 139 10.10 -4.67 -13.40
CA ILE A 139 11.14 -5.20 -14.29
C ILE A 139 10.51 -6.06 -15.40
N LYS A 140 9.54 -6.90 -15.03
CA LYS A 140 8.84 -7.79 -15.95
C LYS A 140 7.80 -7.10 -16.84
N THR A 141 7.43 -5.86 -16.53
CA THR A 141 6.43 -5.12 -17.30
C THR A 141 6.96 -4.81 -18.71
N PRO A 142 6.22 -5.17 -19.79
CA PRO A 142 6.70 -5.02 -21.16
C PRO A 142 6.72 -3.57 -21.66
N SER A 143 5.80 -2.73 -21.17
CA SER A 143 5.73 -1.32 -21.56
C SER A 143 6.89 -0.52 -20.95
N PRO A 144 7.74 0.16 -21.75
CA PRO A 144 8.88 0.90 -21.24
C PRO A 144 8.47 2.09 -20.37
N LEU A 145 7.39 2.80 -20.73
CA LEU A 145 6.88 3.90 -19.92
C LEU A 145 6.30 3.41 -18.59
N ALA A 146 5.52 2.32 -18.60
CA ALA A 146 4.98 1.74 -17.38
C ALA A 146 6.09 1.19 -16.47
N ARG A 147 7.16 0.64 -17.06
CA ARG A 147 8.36 0.21 -16.34
C ARG A 147 9.06 1.37 -15.65
N VAL A 148 9.29 2.50 -16.33
CA VAL A 148 9.93 3.68 -15.73
C VAL A 148 9.10 4.20 -14.55
N TYR A 149 7.79 4.41 -14.75
CA TYR A 149 6.92 4.85 -13.66
C TYR A 149 6.86 3.85 -12.51
N GLY A 150 6.84 2.55 -12.81
CA GLY A 150 6.76 1.50 -11.81
C GLY A 150 8.05 1.31 -11.00
N ILE A 151 9.22 1.43 -11.65
CA ILE A 151 10.52 1.42 -10.96
C ILE A 151 10.63 2.65 -10.06
N ALA A 152 10.31 3.84 -10.59
CA ALA A 152 10.30 5.06 -9.78
C ALA A 152 9.34 4.94 -8.59
N ALA A 153 8.12 4.43 -8.82
CA ALA A 153 7.16 4.15 -7.76
C ALA A 153 7.74 3.22 -6.69
N SER A 154 8.41 2.13 -7.11
CA SER A 154 9.01 1.16 -6.19
C SER A 154 10.11 1.78 -5.33
N LEU A 155 10.89 2.72 -5.85
CA LEU A 155 11.92 3.44 -5.09
C LEU A 155 11.29 4.37 -4.04
N PHE A 156 10.28 5.14 -4.41
CA PHE A 156 9.55 5.99 -3.45
C PHE A 156 8.81 5.15 -2.40
N PHE A 157 8.26 4.01 -2.81
CA PHE A 157 7.63 3.04 -1.92
C PHE A 157 8.64 2.45 -0.94
N ALA A 158 9.83 2.07 -1.42
CA ALA A 158 10.92 1.57 -0.60
C ALA A 158 11.36 2.61 0.43
N ALA A 159 11.60 3.85 0.00
CA ALA A 159 11.96 4.94 0.90
C ALA A 159 10.89 5.14 1.98
N SER A 160 9.62 5.21 1.58
CA SER A 160 8.50 5.37 2.53
C SER A 160 8.48 4.25 3.58
N VAL A 161 8.42 3.00 3.13
CA VAL A 161 8.14 1.86 4.03
C VAL A 161 9.40 1.42 4.78
N LEU A 162 10.58 1.42 4.16
CA LEU A 162 11.81 0.91 4.78
C LEU A 162 12.59 1.96 5.58
N ALA A 163 12.44 3.26 5.30
CA ALA A 163 13.19 4.30 6.01
C ALA A 163 12.32 5.14 6.96
N PHE A 164 11.11 5.51 6.55
CA PHE A 164 10.31 6.53 7.26
C PHE A 164 9.10 5.97 8.03
N SER A 165 8.68 4.73 7.77
CA SER A 165 7.49 4.12 8.39
C SER A 165 7.77 3.46 9.76
N GLN A 166 6.69 3.02 10.43
CA GLN A 166 6.75 2.24 11.67
C GLN A 166 7.56 0.94 11.56
N GLY A 167 7.67 0.35 10.36
CA GLY A 167 8.47 -0.84 10.09
C GLY A 167 9.88 -0.54 9.57
N SER A 168 10.41 0.67 9.83
CA SER A 168 11.70 1.11 9.31
C SER A 168 12.86 0.20 9.75
N LEU A 169 13.77 -0.05 8.81
CA LEU A 169 15.07 -0.68 9.06
C LEU A 169 16.07 0.31 9.70
N ILE A 170 15.76 1.61 9.62
CA ILE A 170 16.62 2.71 10.07
C ILE A 170 15.82 3.56 11.06
N PRO A 171 15.71 3.14 12.35
CA PRO A 171 14.80 3.78 13.32
C PRO A 171 15.02 5.28 13.49
N PHE A 172 16.26 5.76 13.34
CA PHE A 172 16.59 7.19 13.49
C PHE A 172 16.00 8.09 12.38
N LEU A 173 15.58 7.51 11.24
CA LEU A 173 14.94 8.24 10.15
C LEU A 173 13.40 8.20 10.22
N GLN A 174 12.81 7.53 11.20
CA GLN A 174 11.35 7.42 11.29
C GLN A 174 10.69 8.79 11.34
N ASN A 175 9.82 9.05 10.36
CA ASN A 175 9.10 10.31 10.25
C ASN A 175 7.84 10.11 9.41
N SER A 176 6.68 10.16 10.06
CA SER A 176 5.38 9.93 9.43
C SER A 176 5.10 10.87 8.26
N VAL A 177 5.53 12.14 8.35
CA VAL A 177 5.30 13.14 7.29
C VAL A 177 6.02 12.73 6.02
N TYR A 178 7.32 12.45 6.11
CA TYR A 178 8.10 12.02 4.94
C TYR A 178 7.60 10.66 4.44
N GLY A 179 7.26 9.74 5.34
CA GLY A 179 6.67 8.45 4.98
C GLY A 179 5.41 8.60 4.14
N HIS A 180 4.46 9.44 4.58
CA HIS A 180 3.18 9.63 3.90
C HIS A 180 3.32 10.37 2.57
N ILE A 181 4.21 11.38 2.48
CA ILE A 181 4.50 12.06 1.22
C ILE A 181 5.09 11.08 0.19
N LEU A 182 6.09 10.30 0.59
CA LEU A 182 6.76 9.35 -0.31
C LEU A 182 5.80 8.23 -0.73
N LEU A 183 4.95 7.74 0.18
CA LEU A 183 3.90 6.77 -0.16
C LEU A 183 2.89 7.38 -1.15
N GLY A 184 2.45 8.62 -0.93
CA GLY A 184 1.54 9.32 -1.84
C GLY A 184 2.13 9.47 -3.25
N ILE A 185 3.41 9.85 -3.36
CA ILE A 185 4.14 9.89 -4.64
C ILE A 185 4.18 8.50 -5.28
N ALA A 186 4.50 7.45 -4.51
CA ALA A 186 4.53 6.10 -5.02
C ALA A 186 3.16 5.66 -5.57
N LEU A 187 2.06 5.87 -4.83
CA LEU A 187 0.71 5.53 -5.27
C LEU A 187 0.29 6.32 -6.52
N LEU A 188 0.68 7.60 -6.62
CA LEU A 188 0.43 8.42 -7.79
C LEU A 188 1.17 7.87 -9.03
N LEU A 189 2.42 7.45 -8.88
CA LEU A 189 3.19 6.83 -9.95
C LEU A 189 2.65 5.45 -10.35
N LEU A 190 2.25 4.62 -9.36
CA LEU A 190 1.55 3.35 -9.62
C LEU A 190 0.25 3.57 -10.40
N SER A 191 -0.48 4.66 -10.12
CA SER A 191 -1.67 4.98 -10.91
C SER A 191 -1.32 5.16 -12.39
N ARG A 192 -0.15 5.73 -12.71
CA ARG A 192 0.30 5.97 -14.08
C ARG A 192 0.68 4.69 -14.82
N THR A 193 1.11 3.63 -14.13
CA THR A 193 1.44 2.35 -14.78
C THR A 193 0.20 1.64 -15.32
N LEU A 194 -0.96 1.88 -14.71
CA LEU A 194 -2.26 1.36 -15.13
C LEU A 194 -2.85 2.15 -16.31
N GLN A 195 -2.10 2.44 -17.39
CA GLN A 195 -2.64 3.11 -18.58
C GLN A 195 -3.37 2.14 -19.52
N LYS A 196 -4.43 2.66 -20.16
CA LYS A 196 -5.46 1.91 -20.91
C LYS A 196 -4.89 1.03 -22.04
N SER A 197 -3.72 1.37 -22.61
CA SER A 197 -3.20 0.76 -23.84
C SER A 197 -2.13 -0.34 -23.66
N THR A 198 -1.72 -0.68 -22.44
CA THR A 198 -0.53 -1.56 -22.22
C THR A 198 -0.82 -2.86 -21.47
N LEU A 199 -2.10 -3.18 -21.23
CA LEU A 199 -2.56 -4.47 -20.72
C LEU A 199 -3.43 -5.15 -21.76
#